data_AF-A0AA43DLH5-F1
#
_entry.id   AF-A0AA43DLH5-F1
#
_cell.length_a   1.000
_cell.length_b   1.000
_cell.length_c   1.000
_cell.angle_alpha   90.00
_cell.angle_beta   90.00
_cell.angle_gamma   90.00
#
_symmetry.space_group_name_H-M   'P 1'
#
loop_
_entity.id
_entity.type
_entity.pdbx_description
1 polymer ?
#
loop_
_entity_poly.entity_id
_entity_poly.type
_entity_poly.pdbx_seq_one_letter_code
_entity_poly.pdbx_strand_id
1 'polypeptide(L)'
;MLLGTLDTKGAEYAYLRDRINDAGADVDVVVVDAGILGEPLVEPDVTRQEVAVAAGADVQALADVRDRANAIETMGRGAAVVVQRLHEEGRLDALGALGGTGGTAIATRAMRALPVGVPKLMVSTVAAGDMSPYVGTTDVTMMHSVVDVAGINRISARIFTNAARALTGMAVGTESPPVAEKPLVVASMWGVTTPCVTTARERLEELGYDVLVFHQTGTGGRSMEELIAAGLVDGVLDVTTTELADELTGGIWPSGPERLETAGRLGIPQVVSLGALDVIAISSTGLPDPLPEKFRDRPIYVHDELMVATRATQDECRELAAVIGRKLNAARGPTVLFVPLHGLSLLTTEGRALYDLEADEALFSTLREHVDPAKVEMHEVDLDINDPEFALAMVGRLHELVTG
;
A
#
# COMPACT_ATOMS: atom_id res chain seq x y z
N MET A 1 19.03 2.28 15.75
CA MET A 1 19.15 0.81 15.69
C MET A 1 19.90 0.37 14.43
N LEU A 2 20.74 -0.67 14.54
CA LEU A 2 21.37 -1.38 13.42
C LEU A 2 20.91 -2.84 13.36
N LEU A 3 20.41 -3.30 12.22
CA LEU A 3 19.88 -4.65 12.01
C LEU A 3 20.68 -5.39 10.93
N GLY A 4 21.20 -6.59 11.24
CA GLY A 4 21.76 -7.44 10.20
C GLY A 4 22.30 -8.79 10.66
N THR A 5 22.95 -9.49 9.72
CA THR A 5 23.50 -10.83 9.93
C THR A 5 24.92 -10.76 10.52
N LEU A 6 25.05 -10.80 11.85
CA LEU A 6 26.32 -10.52 12.53
C LEU A 6 27.32 -11.68 12.46
N ASP A 7 26.83 -12.88 12.18
CA ASP A 7 27.62 -14.09 11.92
C ASP A 7 28.55 -13.98 10.68
N THR A 8 28.15 -13.16 9.71
CA THR A 8 28.89 -12.96 8.45
C THR A 8 29.42 -11.55 8.29
N LYS A 9 28.78 -10.56 8.91
CA LYS A 9 29.05 -9.12 8.71
C LYS A 9 29.27 -8.36 10.02
N GLY A 10 29.48 -9.05 11.14
CA GLY A 10 29.57 -8.39 12.44
C GLY A 10 30.69 -7.35 12.52
N ALA A 11 31.81 -7.51 11.79
CA ALA A 11 32.88 -6.52 11.74
C ALA A 11 32.44 -5.22 11.03
N GLU A 12 31.68 -5.32 9.94
CA GLU A 12 31.11 -4.17 9.22
C GLU A 12 30.06 -3.45 10.05
N TYR A 13 29.22 -4.19 10.78
CA TYR A 13 28.26 -3.61 11.73
C TYR A 13 28.96 -2.93 12.91
N ALA A 14 30.03 -3.54 13.45
CA ALA A 14 30.87 -2.91 14.47
C ALA A 14 31.42 -1.57 13.97
N TYR A 15 31.97 -1.56 12.76
CA TYR A 15 32.52 -0.36 12.16
C TYR A 15 31.46 0.72 11.95
N LEU A 16 30.27 0.35 11.46
CA LEU A 16 29.17 1.28 11.27
C LEU A 16 28.71 1.88 12.61
N ARG A 17 28.51 1.04 13.64
CA ARG A 17 28.19 1.48 15.02
C ARG A 17 29.22 2.47 15.53
N ASP A 18 30.50 2.12 15.44
CA ASP A 18 31.58 2.96 15.96
C ASP A 18 31.64 4.32 15.21
N ARG A 19 31.35 4.35 13.90
CA ARG A 19 31.25 5.61 13.14
C ARG A 19 30.03 6.45 13.49
N ILE A 20 28.92 5.83 13.93
CA ILE A 20 27.75 6.56 14.44
C ILE A 20 28.12 7.20 15.78
N ASN A 21 28.73 6.45 16.69
CA ASN A 21 29.18 6.96 18.00
C ASN A 21 30.21 8.11 17.83
N ASP A 22 31.12 8.01 16.87
CA ASP A 22 32.11 9.05 16.57
C ASP A 22 31.49 10.33 15.99
N ALA A 23 30.28 10.28 15.44
CA ALA A 23 29.63 11.43 14.80
C ALA A 23 29.22 12.53 15.81
N GLY A 24 29.39 12.28 17.12
CA GLY A 24 29.29 13.29 18.17
C GLY A 24 27.86 13.73 18.51
N ALA A 25 26.87 12.96 18.08
CA ALA A 25 25.49 13.12 18.50
C ALA A 25 25.19 12.23 19.72
N ASP A 26 24.28 12.68 20.57
CA ASP A 26 23.76 11.93 21.73
C ASP A 26 22.85 10.80 21.24
N VAL A 27 23.44 9.78 20.62
CA VAL A 27 22.74 8.68 19.94
C VAL A 27 23.20 7.36 20.53
N ASP A 28 22.25 6.60 21.07
CA ASP A 28 22.46 5.22 21.51
C ASP A 28 22.24 4.25 20.35
N VAL A 29 23.18 3.31 20.15
CA VAL A 29 23.12 2.33 19.06
C VAL A 29 22.78 0.95 19.59
N VAL A 30 21.55 0.52 19.38
CA VAL A 30 21.09 -0.86 19.57
C VAL A 30 21.43 -1.69 18.33
N VAL A 31 22.11 -2.83 18.50
CA VAL A 31 22.50 -3.77 17.44
C VAL A 31 21.66 -5.05 17.54
N VAL A 32 21.06 -5.46 16.43
CA VAL A 32 20.18 -6.63 16.35
C VAL A 32 20.72 -7.64 15.35
N ASP A 33 20.85 -8.90 15.80
CA ASP A 33 21.34 -10.00 14.99
C ASP A 33 20.20 -10.77 14.32
N ALA A 34 20.31 -10.94 13.00
CA ALA A 34 19.42 -11.76 12.17
C ALA A 34 20.17 -12.89 11.43
N GLY A 35 21.40 -13.21 11.86
CA GLY A 35 22.21 -14.30 11.31
C GLY A 35 21.72 -15.69 11.72
N ILE A 36 22.02 -16.70 10.90
CA ILE A 36 21.62 -18.10 11.14
C ILE A 36 22.73 -19.12 10.87
N LEU A 37 23.89 -18.70 10.35
CA LEU A 37 24.96 -19.60 9.92
C LEU A 37 25.95 -19.96 11.04
N GLY A 38 26.18 -19.03 11.96
CA GLY A 38 27.19 -19.20 13.00
C GLY A 38 27.03 -18.20 14.13
N GLU A 39 27.97 -18.21 15.07
CA GLU A 39 27.99 -17.25 16.17
C GLU A 39 28.25 -15.82 15.66
N PRO A 40 27.61 -14.81 16.27
CA PRO A 40 27.80 -13.42 15.87
C PRO A 40 29.24 -12.96 16.13
N LEU A 41 29.80 -12.20 15.18
CA LEU A 41 31.16 -11.66 15.29
C LEU A 41 31.25 -10.39 16.17
N VAL A 42 30.10 -9.86 16.58
CA VAL A 42 29.93 -8.77 17.55
C VAL A 42 28.76 -9.11 18.45
N GLU A 43 28.86 -8.78 19.74
CA GLU A 43 27.78 -8.97 20.70
C GLU A 43 26.56 -8.11 20.31
N PRO A 44 25.39 -8.72 20.06
CA PRO A 44 24.16 -7.99 19.79
C PRO A 44 23.43 -7.62 21.10
N ASP A 45 22.67 -6.53 21.06
CA ASP A 45 21.71 -6.16 22.11
C ASP A 45 20.41 -6.96 22.00
N VAL A 46 20.02 -7.39 20.80
CA VAL A 46 18.93 -8.35 20.56
C VAL A 46 19.46 -9.52 19.76
N THR A 47 19.38 -10.72 20.34
CA THR A 47 19.98 -11.93 19.79
C THR A 47 19.20 -12.50 18.61
N ARG A 48 19.88 -13.27 17.74
CA ARG A 48 19.23 -14.03 16.66
C ARG A 48 18.17 -15.01 17.16
N GLN A 49 18.31 -15.53 18.39
CA GLN A 49 17.32 -16.38 19.04
C GLN A 49 16.03 -15.59 19.30
N GLU A 50 16.14 -14.39 19.86
CA GLU A 50 14.96 -13.52 20.09
C GLU A 50 14.28 -13.14 18.78
N VAL A 51 15.05 -12.83 17.73
CA VAL A 51 14.51 -12.56 16.40
C VAL A 51 13.77 -13.78 15.83
N ALA A 52 14.34 -14.98 15.93
CA ALA A 52 13.67 -16.21 15.49
C ALA A 52 12.39 -16.50 16.29
N VAL A 53 12.43 -16.34 17.62
CA VAL A 53 11.28 -16.53 18.51
C VAL A 53 10.15 -15.56 18.17
N ALA A 54 10.46 -14.31 17.82
CA ALA A 54 9.48 -13.32 17.37
C ALA A 54 8.75 -13.73 16.08
N ALA A 55 9.35 -14.63 15.28
CA ALA A 55 8.72 -15.24 14.10
C ALA A 55 8.05 -16.60 14.39
N GLY A 56 8.02 -17.06 15.64
CA GLY A 56 7.54 -18.38 16.02
C GLY A 56 8.46 -19.53 15.60
N ALA A 57 9.75 -19.26 15.44
CA ALA A 57 10.74 -20.22 14.95
C ALA A 57 11.90 -20.42 15.93
N ASP A 58 12.68 -21.47 15.69
CA ASP A 58 13.94 -21.74 16.39
C ASP A 58 15.13 -21.55 15.43
N VAL A 59 16.14 -20.80 15.87
CA VAL A 59 17.28 -20.44 15.02
C VAL A 59 18.12 -21.66 14.64
N GLN A 60 18.23 -22.66 15.53
CA GLN A 60 19.00 -23.87 15.26
C GLN A 60 18.28 -24.75 14.24
N ALA A 61 16.96 -24.90 14.39
CA ALA A 61 16.14 -25.61 13.41
C ALA A 61 16.24 -24.98 12.01
N LEU A 62 16.25 -23.65 11.90
CA LEU A 62 16.45 -22.94 10.63
C LEU A 62 17.84 -23.23 10.04
N ALA A 63 18.88 -23.20 10.89
CA ALA A 63 20.25 -23.49 10.47
C ALA A 63 20.42 -24.95 9.97
N ASP A 64 19.75 -25.90 10.61
CA ASP A 64 19.84 -27.34 10.31
C ASP A 64 19.17 -27.70 8.98
N VAL A 65 18.05 -27.05 8.64
CA VAL A 65 17.33 -27.28 7.37
C VAL A 65 18.14 -26.80 6.16
N ARG A 66 19.01 -25.79 6.34
CA ARG A 66 19.86 -25.19 5.29
C ARG A 66 19.08 -24.64 4.08
N ASP A 67 17.81 -24.34 4.26
CA ASP A 67 17.00 -23.61 3.29
C ASP A 67 17.21 -22.10 3.50
N ARG A 68 18.06 -21.53 2.64
CA ARG A 68 18.39 -20.11 2.68
C ARG A 68 17.17 -19.21 2.46
N ALA A 69 16.24 -19.60 1.58
CA ALA A 69 15.09 -18.77 1.25
C ALA A 69 14.12 -18.72 2.44
N ASN A 70 13.82 -19.89 3.02
CA ASN A 70 13.00 -19.98 4.23
C ASN A 70 13.62 -19.22 5.41
N ALA A 71 14.93 -19.34 5.62
CA ALA A 71 15.62 -18.61 6.68
C ALA A 71 15.53 -17.08 6.52
N ILE A 72 15.76 -16.57 5.30
CA ILE A 72 15.63 -15.12 5.00
C ILE A 72 14.21 -14.63 5.27
N GLU A 73 13.20 -15.38 4.83
CA GLU A 73 11.80 -15.03 5.05
C GLU A 73 11.45 -15.01 6.54
N THR A 74 11.79 -16.07 7.27
CA THR A 74 11.46 -16.23 8.68
C THR A 74 12.17 -15.20 9.55
N MET A 75 13.48 -15.01 9.35
CA MET A 75 14.24 -14.00 10.10
C MET A 75 13.79 -12.58 9.74
N GLY A 76 13.39 -12.32 8.49
CA GLY A 76 12.80 -11.05 8.08
C GLY A 76 11.47 -10.76 8.79
N ARG A 77 10.61 -11.76 8.98
CA ARG A 77 9.38 -11.60 9.80
C ARG A 77 9.70 -11.31 11.25
N GLY A 78 10.63 -12.05 11.83
CA GLY A 78 11.05 -11.86 13.22
C GLY A 78 11.65 -10.47 13.45
N ALA A 79 12.49 -10.02 12.52
CA ALA A 79 13.09 -8.70 12.57
C ALA A 79 12.03 -7.59 12.47
N ALA A 80 10.99 -7.76 11.65
CA ALA A 80 9.86 -6.83 11.56
C ALA A 80 9.14 -6.67 12.91
N VAL A 81 8.89 -7.77 13.63
CA VAL A 81 8.26 -7.72 14.96
C VAL A 81 9.16 -7.01 15.98
N VAL A 82 10.47 -7.29 15.95
CA VAL A 82 11.43 -6.66 16.87
C VAL A 82 11.54 -5.15 16.64
N VAL A 83 11.63 -4.70 15.38
CA VAL A 83 11.73 -3.26 15.08
C VAL A 83 10.44 -2.52 15.45
N GLN A 84 9.27 -3.12 15.22
CA GLN A 84 7.98 -2.53 15.60
C GLN A 84 7.89 -2.37 17.12
N ARG A 85 8.22 -3.42 17.88
CA ARG A 85 8.26 -3.37 19.34
C ARG A 85 9.18 -2.26 19.85
N LEU A 86 10.41 -2.16 19.34
CA LEU A 86 11.36 -1.14 19.78
C LEU A 86 10.90 0.29 19.42
N HIS A 87 10.22 0.46 18.28
CA HIS A 87 9.62 1.73 17.90
C HIS A 87 8.45 2.11 18.82
N GLU A 88 7.55 1.18 19.11
CA GLU A 88 6.43 1.38 20.05
C GLU A 88 6.91 1.70 21.48
N GLU A 89 8.04 1.13 21.91
CA GLU A 89 8.70 1.44 23.18
C GLU A 89 9.39 2.82 23.21
N GLY A 90 9.41 3.56 22.10
CA GLY A 90 10.13 4.83 21.97
C GLY A 90 11.65 4.68 21.99
N ARG A 91 12.17 3.52 21.57
CA ARG A 91 13.60 3.14 21.60
C ARG A 91 14.22 3.02 20.20
N LEU A 92 13.49 3.46 19.16
CA LEU A 92 13.95 3.44 17.78
C LEU A 92 13.57 4.75 17.08
N ASP A 93 14.56 5.62 16.91
CA ASP A 93 14.43 6.85 16.12
C ASP A 93 14.86 6.65 14.66
N ALA A 94 15.74 5.67 14.39
CA ALA A 94 16.21 5.35 13.06
C ALA A 94 16.65 3.88 12.93
N LEU A 95 16.43 3.32 11.75
CA LEU A 95 16.86 1.97 11.39
C LEU A 95 17.91 2.00 10.26
N GLY A 96 19.10 1.48 10.56
CA GLY A 96 20.19 1.28 9.60
C GLY A 96 20.51 -0.19 9.36
N ALA A 97 20.88 -0.53 8.13
CA ALA A 97 21.37 -1.87 7.80
C ALA A 97 22.38 -1.83 6.64
N LEU A 98 23.23 -2.86 6.58
CA LEU A 98 24.14 -3.15 5.47
C LEU A 98 24.08 -4.62 5.05
N GLY A 99 24.17 -4.91 3.75
CA GLY A 99 24.09 -6.30 3.31
C GLY A 99 24.18 -6.51 1.80
N GLY A 100 24.40 -7.77 1.43
CA GLY A 100 24.10 -8.26 0.10
C GLY A 100 22.62 -8.66 -0.01
N THR A 101 22.21 -9.26 -1.13
CA THR A 101 20.80 -9.56 -1.46
C THR A 101 19.98 -10.14 -0.29
N GLY A 102 20.50 -11.13 0.44
CA GLY A 102 19.79 -11.74 1.56
C GLY A 102 19.64 -10.82 2.78
N GLY A 103 20.71 -10.08 3.13
CA GLY A 103 20.66 -9.09 4.21
C GLY A 103 19.74 -7.92 3.87
N THR A 104 19.77 -7.47 2.61
CA THR A 104 18.84 -6.48 2.08
C THR A 104 17.40 -6.95 2.24
N ALA A 105 17.08 -8.19 1.81
CA ALA A 105 15.73 -8.73 1.93
C ALA A 105 15.21 -8.80 3.39
N ILE A 106 16.07 -9.22 4.34
CA ILE A 106 15.73 -9.25 5.78
C ILE A 106 15.48 -7.83 6.29
N ALA A 107 16.45 -6.94 6.08
CA ALA A 107 16.42 -5.60 6.65
C ALA A 107 15.29 -4.76 6.06
N THR A 108 15.09 -4.76 4.74
CA THR A 108 14.04 -3.94 4.13
C THR A 108 12.64 -4.47 4.41
N ARG A 109 12.47 -5.78 4.67
CA ARG A 109 11.21 -6.30 5.22
C ARG A 109 10.90 -5.68 6.59
N ALA A 110 11.90 -5.60 7.47
CA ALA A 110 11.73 -4.95 8.77
C ALA A 110 11.50 -3.44 8.63
N MET A 111 12.25 -2.76 7.75
CA MET A 111 12.06 -1.32 7.50
C MET A 111 10.64 -0.99 7.03
N ARG A 112 10.06 -1.78 6.12
CA ARG A 112 8.68 -1.56 5.64
C ARG A 112 7.60 -1.75 6.71
N ALA A 113 7.93 -2.38 7.83
CA ALA A 113 7.02 -2.56 8.95
C ALA A 113 6.92 -1.32 9.85
N LEU A 114 7.84 -0.36 9.68
CA LEU A 114 7.84 0.92 10.39
C LEU A 114 7.01 1.96 9.64
N PRO A 115 6.36 2.91 10.35
CA PRO A 115 5.61 4.00 9.73
C PRO A 115 6.42 4.83 8.73
N VAL A 116 5.71 5.44 7.77
CA VAL A 116 6.28 6.46 6.88
C VAL A 116 6.78 7.64 7.72
N GLY A 117 7.94 8.18 7.37
CA GLY A 117 8.59 9.28 8.09
C GLY A 117 9.62 8.83 9.11
N VAL A 118 9.54 7.59 9.63
CA VAL A 118 10.62 7.02 10.46
C VAL A 118 11.87 6.83 9.59
N PRO A 119 13.05 7.38 9.93
CA PRO A 119 14.28 7.20 9.17
C PRO A 119 14.69 5.73 8.94
N LYS A 120 14.85 5.33 7.67
CA LYS A 120 15.24 3.97 7.28
C LYS A 120 16.30 4.02 6.17
N LEU A 121 17.49 3.47 6.43
CA LEU A 121 18.60 3.47 5.47
C LEU A 121 19.22 2.09 5.30
N MET A 122 19.25 1.62 4.05
CA MET A 122 19.81 0.34 3.66
C MET A 122 21.02 0.52 2.75
N VAL A 123 22.21 0.13 3.23
CA VAL A 123 23.43 0.04 2.41
C VAL A 123 23.48 -1.32 1.70
N SER A 124 23.17 -1.36 0.42
CA SER A 124 22.91 -2.61 -0.31
C SER A 124 23.83 -2.78 -1.53
N THR A 125 24.33 -4.01 -1.73
CA THR A 125 25.06 -4.39 -2.97
C THR A 125 24.17 -4.42 -4.20
N VAL A 126 22.85 -4.53 -4.00
CA VAL A 126 21.90 -4.60 -5.11
C VAL A 126 21.24 -3.25 -5.39
N ALA A 127 21.56 -2.18 -4.66
CA ALA A 127 20.85 -0.88 -4.74
C ALA A 127 20.82 -0.21 -6.13
N ALA A 128 21.67 -0.66 -7.06
CA ALA A 128 21.70 -0.17 -8.45
C ALA A 128 20.77 -0.95 -9.41
N GLY A 129 19.91 -1.85 -8.91
CA GLY A 129 18.92 -2.63 -9.66
C GLY A 129 17.46 -2.24 -9.39
N ASP A 130 16.52 -3.17 -9.66
CA ASP A 130 15.10 -3.00 -9.33
C ASP A 130 14.86 -3.02 -7.82
N MET A 131 14.45 -1.87 -7.28
CA MET A 131 14.26 -1.66 -5.85
C MET A 131 12.82 -1.90 -5.39
N SER A 132 11.86 -2.02 -6.32
CA SER A 132 10.44 -2.21 -6.03
C SER A 132 10.16 -3.29 -4.98
N PRO A 133 10.77 -4.51 -5.04
CA PRO A 133 10.51 -5.55 -4.05
C PRO A 133 11.18 -5.31 -2.69
N TYR A 134 12.05 -4.30 -2.56
CA TYR A 134 12.74 -3.95 -1.31
C TYR A 134 12.10 -2.75 -0.62
N VAL A 135 11.82 -1.68 -1.35
CA VAL A 135 11.22 -0.45 -0.78
C VAL A 135 9.71 -0.55 -0.62
N GLY A 136 9.04 -1.33 -1.48
CA GLY A 136 7.57 -1.38 -1.53
C GLY A 136 7.01 0.01 -1.76
N THR A 137 6.13 0.44 -0.86
CA THR A 137 5.44 1.73 -0.89
C THR A 137 5.84 2.65 0.27
N THR A 138 6.98 2.33 0.90
CA THR A 138 7.52 3.11 2.02
C THR A 138 8.72 3.95 1.59
N ASP A 139 9.11 4.90 2.44
CA ASP A 139 10.22 5.85 2.30
C ASP A 139 11.60 5.26 2.66
N VAL A 140 11.84 3.97 2.34
CA VAL A 140 13.15 3.33 2.55
C VAL A 140 14.22 3.96 1.66
N THR A 141 15.28 4.49 2.27
CA THR A 141 16.42 5.06 1.54
C THR A 141 17.45 3.97 1.22
N MET A 142 17.72 3.77 -0.07
CA MET A 142 18.72 2.82 -0.56
C MET A 142 20.05 3.53 -0.85
N MET A 143 21.15 3.06 -0.22
CA MET A 143 22.51 3.51 -0.49
C MET A 143 23.31 2.38 -1.16
N HIS A 144 23.86 2.63 -2.35
CA HIS A 144 24.65 1.62 -3.04
C HIS A 144 26.01 1.38 -2.36
N SER A 145 26.33 0.12 -2.05
CA SER A 145 27.60 -0.25 -1.41
C SER A 145 28.81 -0.15 -2.35
N VAL A 146 28.59 -0.02 -3.67
CA VAL A 146 29.58 0.04 -4.77
C VAL A 146 30.38 -1.25 -4.95
N VAL A 147 30.86 -1.83 -3.87
CA VAL A 147 31.57 -3.10 -3.79
C VAL A 147 30.80 -4.05 -2.89
N ASP A 148 31.12 -5.35 -2.94
CA ASP A 148 30.52 -6.31 -2.04
C ASP A 148 30.76 -5.94 -0.56
N VAL A 149 29.81 -6.29 0.30
CA VAL A 149 29.89 -6.11 1.75
C VAL A 149 30.61 -7.33 2.32
N ALA A 150 31.93 -7.32 2.13
CA ALA A 150 32.85 -8.37 2.53
C ALA A 150 34.14 -7.75 3.09
N GLY A 151 34.09 -7.40 4.37
CA GLY A 151 35.14 -6.70 5.08
C GLY A 151 35.20 -5.19 4.82
N ILE A 152 36.14 -4.54 5.51
CA ILE A 152 36.31 -3.08 5.49
C ILE A 152 37.55 -2.76 4.65
N ASN A 153 37.35 -2.04 3.54
CA ASN A 153 38.39 -1.59 2.64
C ASN A 153 38.25 -0.07 2.42
N ARG A 154 39.20 0.53 1.69
CA ARG A 154 39.24 1.99 1.48
C ARG A 154 37.95 2.58 0.87
N ILE A 155 37.20 1.78 0.11
CA ILE A 155 35.95 2.18 -0.53
C ILE A 155 34.80 1.97 0.45
N SER A 156 34.67 0.75 1.00
CA SER A 156 33.57 0.44 1.91
C SER A 156 33.62 1.27 3.20
N ALA A 157 34.81 1.58 3.74
CA ALA A 157 34.98 2.49 4.87
C ALA A 157 34.37 3.89 4.61
N ARG A 158 34.58 4.45 3.41
CA ARG A 158 34.01 5.76 3.04
C ARG A 158 32.49 5.70 2.93
N ILE A 159 31.98 4.63 2.33
CA ILE A 159 30.54 4.43 2.14
C ILE A 159 29.85 4.21 3.49
N PHE A 160 30.39 3.35 4.35
CA PHE A 160 29.85 3.12 5.69
C PHE A 160 29.95 4.36 6.57
N THR A 161 31.01 5.17 6.43
CA THR A 161 31.08 6.47 7.12
C THR A 161 30.01 7.44 6.63
N ASN A 162 29.73 7.48 5.32
CA ASN A 162 28.64 8.30 4.79
C ASN A 162 27.27 7.80 5.28
N ALA A 163 27.06 6.48 5.31
CA ALA A 163 25.86 5.87 5.85
C ALA A 163 25.67 6.21 7.34
N ALA A 164 26.74 6.12 8.14
CA ALA A 164 26.72 6.51 9.56
C ALA A 164 26.27 7.97 9.74
N ARG A 165 26.85 8.89 8.97
CA ARG A 165 26.51 10.32 9.01
C ARG A 165 25.07 10.59 8.56
N ALA A 166 24.63 9.93 7.50
CA ALA A 166 23.25 10.05 7.02
C ALA A 166 22.25 9.55 8.07
N LEU A 167 22.50 8.35 8.63
CA LEU A 167 21.68 7.78 9.71
C LEU A 167 21.64 8.70 10.93
N THR A 168 22.79 9.19 11.37
CA THR A 168 22.87 10.11 12.52
C THR A 168 22.09 11.41 12.25
N GLY A 169 22.26 11.99 11.06
CA GLY A 169 21.57 13.22 10.69
C GLY A 169 20.05 13.06 10.59
N MET A 170 19.57 11.90 10.11
CA MET A 170 18.13 11.63 10.08
C MET A 170 17.56 11.29 11.46
N ALA A 171 18.31 10.61 12.32
CA ALA A 171 17.89 10.28 13.68
C ALA A 171 17.79 11.52 14.59
N VAL A 172 18.71 12.48 14.42
CA VAL A 172 18.79 13.70 15.25
C VAL A 172 18.07 14.89 14.60
N GLY A 173 17.65 14.75 13.33
CA GLY A 173 17.13 15.83 12.51
C GLY A 173 16.00 16.61 13.18
N THR A 174 15.91 17.90 12.90
CA THR A 174 14.84 18.76 13.43
C THR A 174 13.49 18.30 12.91
N GLU A 175 12.46 18.36 13.76
CA GLU A 175 11.07 18.17 13.34
C GLU A 175 10.80 18.91 12.03
N SER A 176 10.07 18.26 11.12
CA SER A 176 9.59 18.90 9.91
C SER A 176 8.87 20.20 10.29
N PRO A 177 9.10 21.31 9.56
CA PRO A 177 8.39 22.54 9.85
C PRO A 177 6.88 22.26 9.84
N PRO A 178 6.12 22.79 10.81
CA PRO A 178 4.70 22.50 10.90
C PRO A 178 4.02 22.95 9.61
N VAL A 179 3.48 21.99 8.88
CA VAL A 179 2.50 22.24 7.82
C VAL A 179 1.15 22.38 8.53
N ALA A 180 0.27 23.27 8.06
CA ALA A 180 -1.08 23.33 8.61
C ALA A 180 -1.73 21.94 8.49
N GLU A 181 -2.04 21.31 9.62
CA GLU A 181 -2.73 20.02 9.66
C GLU A 181 -4.16 20.22 9.18
N LYS A 182 -4.35 20.07 7.86
CA LYS A 182 -5.67 19.94 7.29
C LYS A 182 -6.06 18.47 7.33
N PRO A 183 -7.35 18.16 7.58
CA PRO A 183 -7.82 16.80 7.45
C PRO A 183 -7.55 16.28 6.03
N LEU A 184 -7.02 15.06 5.93
CA LEU A 184 -6.65 14.43 4.67
C LEU A 184 -7.75 13.51 4.18
N VAL A 185 -8.24 13.76 2.97
CA VAL A 185 -9.16 12.87 2.27
C VAL A 185 -8.44 12.21 1.10
N VAL A 186 -8.61 10.89 0.95
CA VAL A 186 -8.19 10.18 -0.25
C VAL A 186 -9.39 9.91 -1.15
N ALA A 187 -9.20 10.03 -2.47
CA ALA A 187 -10.24 9.78 -3.46
C ALA A 187 -9.77 8.86 -4.58
N SER A 188 -10.63 7.93 -4.99
CA SER A 188 -10.36 7.00 -6.09
C SER A 188 -10.89 7.52 -7.43
N MET A 189 -10.09 7.40 -8.48
CA MET A 189 -10.41 7.96 -9.80
C MET A 189 -10.00 7.04 -10.94
N TRP A 190 -10.77 7.04 -12.01
CA TRP A 190 -10.34 6.55 -13.32
C TRP A 190 -10.82 7.51 -14.40
N GLY A 191 -10.23 7.43 -15.60
CA GLY A 191 -10.47 8.43 -16.66
C GLY A 191 -11.96 8.71 -16.92
N VAL A 192 -12.80 7.68 -16.81
CA VAL A 192 -14.25 7.71 -17.04
C VAL A 192 -15.09 8.20 -15.85
N THR A 193 -14.47 8.51 -14.71
CA THR A 193 -15.07 9.12 -13.51
C THR A 193 -14.39 10.44 -13.11
N THR A 194 -13.46 10.94 -13.93
CA THR A 194 -12.72 12.20 -13.70
C THR A 194 -13.64 13.40 -13.40
N PRO A 195 -14.77 13.62 -14.11
CA PRO A 195 -15.67 14.74 -13.80
C PRO A 195 -16.20 14.70 -12.35
N CYS A 196 -16.65 13.54 -11.88
CA CYS A 196 -17.11 13.36 -10.50
C CYS A 196 -15.99 13.69 -9.50
N VAL A 197 -14.82 13.09 -9.68
CA VAL A 197 -13.70 13.24 -8.73
C VAL A 197 -13.15 14.67 -8.73
N THR A 198 -13.12 15.34 -9.89
CA THR A 198 -12.69 16.74 -9.99
C THR A 198 -13.62 17.65 -9.19
N THR A 199 -14.93 17.51 -9.40
CA THR A 199 -15.95 18.27 -8.67
C THR A 199 -15.84 18.01 -7.16
N ALA A 200 -15.69 16.74 -6.78
CA ALA A 200 -15.56 16.37 -5.37
C ALA A 200 -14.29 16.92 -4.71
N ARG A 201 -13.14 16.81 -5.39
CA ARG A 201 -11.85 17.36 -4.91
C ARG A 201 -11.96 18.86 -4.68
N GLU A 202 -12.44 19.62 -5.67
CA GLU A 202 -12.57 21.07 -5.56
C GLU A 202 -13.47 21.45 -4.38
N ARG A 203 -14.58 20.74 -4.19
CA ARG A 203 -15.47 20.97 -3.06
C ARG A 203 -14.83 20.65 -1.71
N LEU A 204 -14.07 19.58 -1.61
CA LEU A 204 -13.33 19.22 -0.39
C LEU A 204 -12.23 20.25 -0.08
N GLU A 205 -11.50 20.72 -1.09
CA GLU A 205 -10.48 21.76 -0.91
C GLU A 205 -11.09 23.07 -0.40
N GLU A 206 -12.26 23.47 -0.92
CA GLU A 206 -13.02 24.63 -0.40
C GLU A 206 -13.44 24.46 1.06
N LEU A 207 -13.73 23.22 1.48
CA LEU A 207 -14.09 22.87 2.86
C LEU A 207 -12.87 22.76 3.78
N GLY A 208 -11.65 22.93 3.26
CA GLY A 208 -10.42 22.98 4.03
C GLY A 208 -9.66 21.66 4.15
N TYR A 209 -10.02 20.65 3.36
CA TYR A 209 -9.29 19.38 3.30
C TYR A 209 -8.06 19.48 2.39
N ASP A 210 -7.06 18.65 2.65
CA ASP A 210 -6.12 18.23 1.60
C ASP A 210 -6.64 16.95 0.95
N VAL A 211 -6.51 16.84 -0.38
CA VAL A 211 -7.10 15.73 -1.13
C VAL A 211 -6.04 15.03 -1.98
N LEU A 212 -5.90 13.71 -1.80
CA LEU A 212 -5.03 12.87 -2.61
C LEU A 212 -5.86 11.99 -3.53
N VAL A 213 -5.65 12.12 -4.84
CA VAL A 213 -6.39 11.36 -5.85
C VAL A 213 -5.54 10.19 -6.35
N PHE A 214 -6.09 8.99 -6.28
CA PHE A 214 -5.44 7.74 -6.68
C PHE A 214 -6.07 7.17 -7.95
N HIS A 215 -5.26 7.01 -8.98
CA HIS A 215 -5.68 6.41 -10.24
C HIS A 215 -5.84 4.88 -10.09
N GLN A 216 -7.05 4.37 -10.31
CA GLN A 216 -7.43 2.98 -10.00
C GLN A 216 -6.94 1.98 -11.05
N THR A 217 -5.62 1.78 -11.09
CA THR A 217 -4.92 0.82 -11.97
C THR A 217 -4.27 -0.32 -11.18
N GLY A 218 -4.90 -0.75 -10.09
CA GLY A 218 -4.44 -1.77 -9.16
C GLY A 218 -3.40 -1.24 -8.19
N THR A 219 -2.36 -0.57 -8.68
CA THR A 219 -1.36 0.09 -7.82
C THR A 219 -1.93 1.28 -7.07
N GLY A 220 -2.89 2.02 -7.67
CA GLY A 220 -3.53 3.15 -7.02
C GLY A 220 -4.36 2.73 -5.81
N GLY A 221 -5.23 1.72 -5.97
CA GLY A 221 -5.97 1.14 -4.85
C GLY A 221 -5.06 0.67 -3.73
N ARG A 222 -4.01 -0.12 -4.03
CA ARG A 222 -3.05 -0.58 -3.02
C ARG A 222 -2.39 0.58 -2.27
N SER A 223 -1.92 1.59 -2.99
CA SER A 223 -1.26 2.76 -2.38
C SER A 223 -2.24 3.54 -1.49
N MET A 224 -3.50 3.65 -1.91
CA MET A 224 -4.57 4.28 -1.14
C MET A 224 -4.85 3.50 0.15
N GLU A 225 -5.06 2.18 0.07
CA GLU A 225 -5.29 1.30 1.24
C GLU A 225 -4.13 1.34 2.23
N GLU A 226 -2.88 1.38 1.75
CA GLU A 226 -1.69 1.47 2.61
C GLU A 226 -1.58 2.81 3.33
N LEU A 227 -1.94 3.92 2.66
CA LEU A 227 -1.96 5.24 3.30
C LEU A 227 -3.04 5.31 4.38
N ILE A 228 -4.21 4.72 4.12
CA ILE A 228 -5.28 4.54 5.11
C ILE A 228 -4.75 3.69 6.27
N ALA A 229 -4.06 2.58 5.99
CA ALA A 229 -3.49 1.68 6.99
C ALA A 229 -2.43 2.35 7.88
N ALA A 230 -1.71 3.33 7.33
CA ALA A 230 -0.72 4.12 8.05
C ALA A 230 -1.33 5.15 9.02
N GLY A 231 -2.67 5.29 9.06
CA GLY A 231 -3.35 6.22 9.97
C GLY A 231 -3.18 7.69 9.58
N LEU A 232 -2.90 7.96 8.31
CA LEU A 232 -2.65 9.31 7.79
C LEU A 232 -3.90 9.96 7.16
N VAL A 233 -5.04 9.24 7.13
CA VAL A 233 -6.24 9.61 6.37
C VAL A 233 -7.42 9.79 7.33
N ASP A 234 -8.11 10.93 7.21
CA ASP A 234 -9.27 11.28 8.03
C ASP A 234 -10.59 10.88 7.37
N GLY A 235 -10.62 10.73 6.05
CA GLY A 235 -11.81 10.30 5.31
C GLY A 235 -11.49 9.69 3.94
N VAL A 236 -12.37 8.82 3.48
CA VAL A 236 -12.23 8.14 2.19
C VAL A 236 -13.43 8.44 1.30
N LEU A 237 -13.16 9.00 0.12
CA LEU A 237 -14.13 9.21 -0.95
C LEU A 237 -13.86 8.22 -2.09
N ASP A 238 -14.35 6.99 -1.94
CA ASP A 238 -14.09 5.91 -2.87
C ASP A 238 -15.09 5.93 -4.04
N VAL A 239 -14.95 6.89 -4.95
CA VAL A 239 -15.83 7.07 -6.11
C VAL A 239 -15.73 5.92 -7.10
N THR A 240 -14.52 5.39 -7.32
CA THR A 240 -14.20 4.47 -8.41
C THR A 240 -13.68 3.13 -7.88
N THR A 241 -14.48 2.07 -8.01
CA THR A 241 -14.19 0.74 -7.46
C THR A 241 -13.89 -0.30 -8.55
N THR A 242 -13.52 0.14 -9.76
CA THR A 242 -13.25 -0.70 -10.95
C THR A 242 -12.24 -1.84 -10.72
N GLU A 243 -11.28 -1.67 -9.82
CA GLU A 243 -10.27 -2.69 -9.51
C GLU A 243 -10.88 -3.98 -8.94
N LEU A 244 -12.10 -3.92 -8.36
CA LEU A 244 -12.85 -5.11 -7.93
C LEU A 244 -13.35 -5.94 -9.12
N ALA A 245 -13.69 -5.28 -10.24
CA ALA A 245 -14.09 -5.93 -11.48
C ALA A 245 -12.90 -6.68 -12.07
N ASP A 246 -11.73 -6.05 -12.09
CA ASP A 246 -10.50 -6.66 -12.59
C ASP A 246 -10.03 -7.82 -11.70
N GLU A 247 -10.15 -7.70 -10.37
CA GLU A 247 -9.85 -8.80 -9.44
C GLU A 247 -10.76 -10.01 -9.69
N LEU A 248 -12.07 -9.76 -9.79
CA LEU A 248 -13.05 -10.82 -10.00
C LEU A 248 -12.89 -11.50 -11.36
N THR A 249 -12.79 -10.69 -12.41
CA THR A 249 -12.89 -11.16 -13.79
C THR A 249 -11.53 -11.41 -14.41
N GLY A 250 -10.42 -11.21 -13.69
CA GLY A 250 -9.05 -11.36 -14.19
C GLY A 250 -8.71 -10.33 -15.27
N GLY A 251 -9.05 -9.08 -15.02
CA GLY A 251 -8.59 -7.90 -15.77
C GLY A 251 -7.13 -7.56 -15.48
N ILE A 252 -6.63 -6.45 -16.04
CA ILE A 252 -5.19 -6.11 -15.99
C ILE A 252 -4.77 -5.32 -14.75
N TRP A 253 -5.72 -4.76 -14.00
CA TRP A 253 -5.47 -3.87 -12.87
C TRP A 253 -6.13 -4.32 -11.56
N PRO A 254 -5.91 -5.57 -11.09
CA PRO A 254 -6.35 -5.99 -9.77
C PRO A 254 -5.62 -5.22 -8.66
N SER A 255 -6.35 -4.83 -7.62
CA SER A 255 -5.78 -4.21 -6.40
C SER A 255 -5.54 -5.20 -5.25
N GLY A 256 -5.90 -6.47 -5.43
CA GLY A 256 -5.78 -7.49 -4.39
C GLY A 256 -7.01 -7.59 -3.48
N PRO A 257 -7.06 -8.64 -2.64
CA PRO A 257 -8.29 -9.05 -1.96
C PRO A 257 -8.77 -8.07 -0.89
N GLU A 258 -7.89 -7.22 -0.33
CA GLU A 258 -8.21 -6.29 0.76
C GLU A 258 -8.78 -4.94 0.27
N ARG A 259 -8.88 -4.72 -1.04
CA ARG A 259 -9.46 -3.50 -1.60
C ARG A 259 -10.85 -3.24 -1.01
N LEU A 260 -11.13 -2.00 -0.62
CA LEU A 260 -12.35 -1.48 0.00
C LEU A 260 -12.54 -1.87 1.49
N GLU A 261 -11.54 -2.45 2.15
CA GLU A 261 -11.70 -2.95 3.53
C GLU A 261 -10.96 -2.13 4.60
N THR A 262 -9.88 -1.42 4.28
CA THR A 262 -9.00 -0.84 5.31
C THR A 262 -9.69 0.27 6.10
N ALA A 263 -10.38 1.19 5.42
CA ALA A 263 -11.05 2.32 6.06
C ALA A 263 -12.12 1.85 7.05
N GLY A 264 -13.02 1.00 6.57
CA GLY A 264 -14.04 0.37 7.39
C GLY A 264 -13.46 -0.41 8.58
N ARG A 265 -12.37 -1.16 8.39
CA ARG A 265 -11.70 -1.90 9.46
C ARG A 265 -11.09 -0.99 10.54
N LEU A 266 -10.52 0.15 10.14
CA LEU A 266 -9.89 1.12 11.04
C LEU A 266 -10.88 2.12 11.65
N GLY A 267 -12.14 2.11 11.19
CA GLY A 267 -13.16 3.03 11.70
C GLY A 267 -13.15 4.41 11.05
N ILE A 268 -12.39 4.59 9.95
CA ILE A 268 -12.29 5.84 9.21
C ILE A 268 -13.59 6.04 8.40
N PRO A 269 -14.22 7.23 8.43
CA PRO A 269 -15.38 7.54 7.59
C PRO A 269 -15.11 7.24 6.11
N GLN A 270 -16.00 6.46 5.50
CA GLN A 270 -15.90 6.13 4.08
C GLN A 270 -17.23 6.34 3.36
N VAL A 271 -17.16 7.07 2.24
CA VAL A 271 -18.26 7.24 1.29
C VAL A 271 -17.83 6.61 -0.02
N VAL A 272 -18.58 5.61 -0.46
CA VAL A 272 -18.24 4.71 -1.57
C VAL A 272 -19.26 4.88 -2.69
N SER A 273 -18.83 4.78 -3.93
CA SER A 273 -19.70 4.66 -5.11
C SER A 273 -19.26 3.48 -5.98
N LEU A 274 -19.93 3.30 -7.11
CA LEU A 274 -19.79 2.15 -8.01
C LEU A 274 -19.04 2.52 -9.30
N GLY A 275 -18.24 3.58 -9.27
CA GLY A 275 -17.64 4.17 -10.46
C GLY A 275 -16.79 3.18 -11.24
N ALA A 276 -17.15 3.01 -12.52
CA ALA A 276 -16.55 2.07 -13.46
C ALA A 276 -16.42 0.62 -12.95
N LEU A 277 -17.17 0.23 -11.91
CA LEU A 277 -17.19 -1.13 -11.37
C LEU A 277 -17.63 -2.17 -12.42
N ASP A 278 -18.33 -1.69 -13.43
CA ASP A 278 -18.96 -2.39 -14.53
C ASP A 278 -18.10 -2.42 -15.80
N VAL A 279 -16.89 -1.84 -15.75
CA VAL A 279 -15.93 -1.79 -16.84
C VAL A 279 -14.69 -2.58 -16.46
N ILE A 280 -14.33 -3.56 -17.29
CA ILE A 280 -13.18 -4.44 -17.08
C ILE A 280 -12.07 -4.02 -18.04
N ALA A 281 -10.88 -3.75 -17.50
CA ALA A 281 -9.73 -3.37 -18.31
C ALA A 281 -8.99 -4.62 -18.82
N ILE A 282 -8.71 -4.64 -20.12
CA ILE A 282 -8.06 -5.76 -20.80
C ILE A 282 -6.87 -5.22 -21.59
N SER A 283 -5.74 -5.93 -21.52
CA SER A 283 -4.59 -5.58 -22.34
C SER A 283 -4.95 -5.79 -23.82
N SER A 284 -4.73 -4.76 -24.63
CA SER A 284 -4.88 -4.86 -26.08
C SER A 284 -3.60 -5.39 -26.75
N THR A 285 -2.51 -5.56 -25.98
CA THR A 285 -1.25 -6.13 -26.47
C THR A 285 -1.49 -7.55 -26.98
N GLY A 286 -1.39 -7.76 -28.29
CA GLY A 286 -1.69 -9.03 -28.93
C GLY A 286 -2.92 -9.00 -29.85
N LEU A 287 -3.71 -7.92 -29.89
CA LEU A 287 -4.72 -7.75 -30.94
C LEU A 287 -4.05 -7.70 -32.33
N PRO A 288 -4.59 -8.41 -33.36
CA PRO A 288 -5.94 -8.96 -33.45
C PRO A 288 -6.16 -10.42 -32.99
N ASP A 289 -5.25 -11.11 -32.28
CA ASP A 289 -5.43 -12.50 -31.81
C ASP A 289 -5.02 -12.75 -30.34
N PRO A 290 -5.92 -13.19 -29.46
CA PRO A 290 -7.25 -12.62 -29.25
C PRO A 290 -7.41 -12.23 -27.77
N LEU A 291 -8.40 -11.38 -27.52
CA LEU A 291 -8.98 -11.20 -26.19
C LEU A 291 -9.12 -12.56 -25.48
N PRO A 292 -8.88 -12.62 -24.15
CA PRO A 292 -9.16 -13.81 -23.36
C PRO A 292 -10.53 -14.38 -23.72
N GLU A 293 -10.64 -15.70 -23.85
CA GLU A 293 -11.82 -16.38 -24.42
C GLU A 293 -13.14 -15.92 -23.77
N LYS A 294 -13.12 -15.70 -22.45
CA LYS A 294 -14.25 -15.19 -21.65
C LYS A 294 -14.80 -13.81 -22.05
N PHE A 295 -14.03 -13.03 -22.82
CA PHE A 295 -14.38 -11.66 -23.23
C PHE A 295 -14.69 -11.53 -24.73
N ARG A 296 -14.52 -12.59 -25.53
CA ARG A 296 -14.58 -12.50 -27.00
C ARG A 296 -15.94 -12.07 -27.55
N ASP A 297 -17.02 -12.49 -26.92
CA ASP A 297 -18.39 -12.22 -27.37
C ASP A 297 -19.01 -10.99 -26.69
N ARG A 298 -18.17 -10.17 -26.03
CA ARG A 298 -18.62 -8.99 -25.30
C ARG A 298 -18.42 -7.71 -26.11
N PRO A 299 -19.17 -6.64 -25.81
CA PRO A 299 -18.87 -5.32 -26.38
C PRO A 299 -17.46 -4.88 -25.98
N ILE A 300 -16.69 -4.41 -26.96
CA ILE A 300 -15.31 -3.94 -26.75
C ILE A 300 -15.24 -2.45 -27.07
N TYR A 301 -14.75 -1.68 -26.11
CA TYR A 301 -14.36 -0.31 -26.28
C TYR A 301 -12.85 -0.22 -26.42
N VAL A 302 -12.37 0.30 -27.55
CA VAL A 302 -10.92 0.51 -27.76
C VAL A 302 -10.55 1.87 -27.17
N HIS A 303 -9.76 1.85 -26.08
CA HIS A 303 -9.28 3.08 -25.46
C HIS A 303 -8.06 3.62 -26.21
N ASP A 304 -7.03 2.78 -26.37
CA ASP A 304 -5.81 3.10 -27.08
C ASP A 304 -5.13 1.84 -27.66
N GLU A 305 -3.88 1.98 -28.11
CA GLU A 305 -3.09 0.89 -28.69
C GLU A 305 -2.66 -0.19 -27.68
N LEU A 306 -2.83 0.05 -26.37
CA LEU A 306 -2.37 -0.82 -25.28
C LEU A 306 -3.51 -1.34 -24.38
N MET A 307 -4.69 -0.72 -24.42
CA MET A 307 -5.82 -1.09 -23.59
C MET A 307 -7.15 -1.05 -24.33
N VAL A 308 -7.96 -2.08 -24.08
CA VAL A 308 -9.38 -2.10 -24.39
C VAL A 308 -10.18 -2.37 -23.13
N ALA A 309 -11.44 -2.00 -23.15
CA ALA A 309 -12.37 -2.21 -22.04
C ALA A 309 -13.58 -3.00 -22.50
N THR A 310 -14.16 -3.79 -21.60
CA THR A 310 -15.42 -4.50 -21.84
C THR A 310 -16.39 -4.34 -20.69
N ARG A 311 -17.64 -4.72 -20.93
CA ARG A 311 -18.74 -4.65 -19.98
C ARG A 311 -18.75 -5.89 -19.08
N ALA A 312 -18.98 -5.69 -17.78
CA ALA A 312 -19.32 -6.76 -16.85
C ALA A 312 -20.71 -7.33 -17.19
N THR A 313 -20.86 -8.65 -17.14
CA THR A 313 -22.16 -9.31 -17.38
C THR A 313 -23.10 -9.12 -16.20
N GLN A 314 -24.39 -9.45 -16.37
CA GLN A 314 -25.34 -9.48 -15.26
C GLN A 314 -24.85 -10.36 -14.10
N ASP A 315 -24.31 -11.56 -14.37
CA ASP A 315 -23.80 -12.46 -13.33
C ASP A 315 -22.59 -11.88 -12.61
N GLU A 316 -21.66 -11.26 -13.34
CA GLU A 316 -20.50 -10.57 -12.74
C GLU A 316 -20.94 -9.36 -11.92
N CYS A 317 -21.92 -8.59 -12.38
CA CYS A 317 -22.52 -7.50 -11.61
C CYS A 317 -23.13 -8.00 -10.29
N ARG A 318 -23.83 -9.14 -10.30
CA ARG A 318 -24.37 -9.74 -9.06
C ARG A 318 -23.25 -10.13 -8.10
N GLU A 319 -22.18 -10.72 -8.62
CA GLU A 319 -21.04 -11.11 -7.81
C GLU A 319 -20.29 -9.89 -7.25
N LEU A 320 -20.11 -8.83 -8.05
CA LEU A 320 -19.52 -7.56 -7.61
C LEU A 320 -20.37 -6.88 -6.53
N ALA A 321 -21.69 -6.85 -6.69
CA ALA A 321 -22.61 -6.37 -5.65
C ALA A 321 -22.47 -7.16 -4.35
N ALA A 322 -22.41 -8.50 -4.43
CA ALA A 322 -22.22 -9.35 -3.26
C ALA A 322 -20.85 -9.14 -2.59
N VAL A 323 -19.80 -8.89 -3.38
CA VAL A 323 -18.46 -8.54 -2.87
C VAL A 323 -18.50 -7.21 -2.12
N ILE A 324 -19.08 -6.16 -2.72
CA ILE A 324 -19.21 -4.85 -2.08
C ILE A 324 -20.04 -4.93 -0.81
N GLY A 325 -21.23 -5.54 -0.88
CA GLY A 325 -22.10 -5.72 0.29
C GLY A 325 -21.37 -6.43 1.43
N ARG A 326 -20.67 -7.53 1.15
CA ARG A 326 -19.87 -8.26 2.16
C ARG A 326 -18.79 -7.37 2.78
N LYS A 327 -18.04 -6.63 1.97
CA LYS A 327 -16.93 -5.77 2.42
C LYS A 327 -17.43 -4.61 3.26
N LEU A 328 -18.43 -3.87 2.79
CA LEU A 328 -19.00 -2.73 3.50
C LEU A 328 -19.71 -3.15 4.80
N ASN A 329 -20.41 -4.30 4.80
CA ASN A 329 -21.04 -4.84 6.01
C ASN A 329 -20.05 -5.30 7.10
N ALA A 330 -18.77 -5.44 6.76
CA ALA A 330 -17.70 -5.76 7.71
C ALA A 330 -17.06 -4.51 8.32
N ALA A 331 -17.40 -3.32 7.82
CA ALA A 331 -16.91 -2.06 8.34
C ALA A 331 -17.33 -1.84 9.81
N ARG A 332 -16.43 -1.23 10.58
CA ARG A 332 -16.64 -0.82 11.97
C ARG A 332 -16.90 0.67 12.10
N GLY A 333 -16.49 1.47 11.10
CA GLY A 333 -16.69 2.91 11.03
C GLY A 333 -17.87 3.34 10.19
N PRO A 334 -18.20 4.65 10.20
CA PRO A 334 -19.28 5.20 9.39
C PRO A 334 -19.06 4.90 7.90
N THR A 335 -20.03 4.23 7.28
CA THR A 335 -19.93 3.74 5.91
C THR A 335 -21.19 4.08 5.15
N VAL A 336 -21.02 4.75 4.00
CA VAL A 336 -22.12 5.15 3.12
C VAL A 336 -21.84 4.68 1.70
N LEU A 337 -22.86 4.12 1.05
CA LEU A 337 -22.84 3.72 -0.35
C LEU A 337 -23.78 4.61 -1.17
N PHE A 338 -23.24 5.28 -2.18
CA PHE A 338 -24.00 6.02 -3.19
C PHE A 338 -24.11 5.19 -4.47
N VAL A 339 -25.33 5.04 -4.97
CA VAL A 339 -25.68 4.27 -6.17
C VAL A 339 -26.19 5.25 -7.23
N PRO A 340 -25.44 5.54 -8.32
CA PRO A 340 -25.90 6.41 -9.39
C PRO A 340 -26.77 5.63 -10.39
N LEU A 341 -28.07 5.95 -10.42
CA LEU A 341 -29.08 5.18 -11.16
C LEU A 341 -29.04 5.38 -12.69
N HIS A 342 -28.30 6.37 -13.20
CA HIS A 342 -28.23 6.66 -14.64
C HIS A 342 -26.87 6.38 -15.29
N GLY A 343 -25.97 5.71 -14.58
CA GLY A 343 -24.73 5.18 -15.15
C GLY A 343 -23.54 5.33 -14.23
N LEU A 344 -22.60 4.40 -14.36
CA LEU A 344 -21.43 4.27 -13.48
C LEU A 344 -20.16 4.89 -14.08
N SER A 345 -20.20 5.35 -15.33
CA SER A 345 -19.05 5.92 -16.02
C SER A 345 -19.42 6.69 -17.29
N LEU A 346 -18.46 7.42 -17.86
CA LEU A 346 -18.59 8.02 -19.21
C LEU A 346 -18.85 6.99 -20.34
N LEU A 347 -18.67 5.69 -20.10
CA LEU A 347 -18.88 4.63 -21.08
C LEU A 347 -20.23 3.92 -20.93
N THR A 348 -20.91 4.11 -19.80
CA THR A 348 -22.03 3.27 -19.35
C THR A 348 -23.30 4.10 -19.09
N THR A 349 -23.40 5.28 -19.72
CA THR A 349 -24.61 6.12 -19.78
C THR A 349 -25.35 5.94 -21.11
N GLU A 350 -26.60 6.40 -21.20
CA GLU A 350 -27.44 6.22 -22.39
C GLU A 350 -26.72 6.69 -23.68
N GLY A 351 -26.73 5.82 -24.71
CA GLY A 351 -26.08 6.08 -26.00
C GLY A 351 -24.57 5.89 -26.03
N ARG A 352 -23.94 5.42 -24.93
CA ARG A 352 -22.51 5.09 -24.88
C ARG A 352 -22.23 3.63 -25.19
N ALA A 353 -20.95 3.32 -25.42
CA ALA A 353 -20.50 2.06 -26.00
C ALA A 353 -20.76 0.83 -25.11
N LEU A 354 -20.80 1.00 -23.79
CA LEU A 354 -20.96 -0.08 -22.81
C LEU A 354 -22.25 0.07 -21.99
N TYR A 355 -23.23 0.82 -22.49
CA TYR A 355 -24.53 1.01 -21.83
C TYR A 355 -25.32 -0.30 -21.77
N ASP A 356 -25.72 -0.71 -20.56
CA ASP A 356 -26.47 -1.94 -20.32
C ASP A 356 -27.29 -1.84 -19.03
N LEU A 357 -28.58 -1.51 -19.20
CA LEU A 357 -29.54 -1.37 -18.10
C LEU A 357 -29.83 -2.67 -17.37
N GLU A 358 -29.75 -3.82 -18.05
CA GLU A 358 -30.01 -5.11 -17.40
C GLU A 358 -28.86 -5.47 -16.45
N ALA A 359 -27.62 -5.18 -16.86
CA ALA A 359 -26.45 -5.31 -16.01
C ALA A 359 -26.47 -4.32 -14.83
N ASP A 360 -26.91 -3.07 -15.06
CA ASP A 360 -27.07 -2.08 -13.99
C ASP A 360 -28.13 -2.52 -12.97
N GLU A 361 -29.31 -2.95 -13.42
CA GLU A 361 -30.36 -3.41 -12.51
C GLU A 361 -29.95 -4.70 -11.78
N ALA A 362 -29.19 -5.60 -12.42
CA ALA A 362 -28.63 -6.78 -11.75
C ALA A 362 -27.68 -6.38 -10.61
N LEU A 363 -26.85 -5.34 -10.81
CA LEU A 363 -25.99 -4.78 -9.76
C LEU A 363 -26.82 -4.16 -8.63
N PHE A 364 -27.74 -3.24 -8.96
CA PHE A 364 -28.49 -2.45 -7.97
C PHE A 364 -29.43 -3.32 -7.15
N SER A 365 -30.21 -4.20 -7.79
CA SER A 365 -31.09 -5.15 -7.07
C SER A 365 -30.31 -6.02 -6.09
N THR A 366 -29.14 -6.51 -6.50
CA THR A 366 -28.31 -7.37 -5.65
C THR A 366 -27.69 -6.58 -4.48
N LEU A 367 -27.31 -5.31 -4.69
CA LEU A 367 -26.86 -4.44 -3.60
C LEU A 367 -27.96 -4.24 -2.56
N ARG A 368 -29.21 -3.98 -2.98
CA ARG A 368 -30.36 -3.85 -2.05
C ARG A 368 -30.57 -5.11 -1.19
N GLU A 369 -30.22 -6.29 -1.71
CA GLU A 369 -30.32 -7.55 -0.97
C GLU A 369 -29.14 -7.80 -0.02
N HIS A 370 -27.93 -7.38 -0.41
CA HIS A 370 -26.68 -7.75 0.28
C HIS A 370 -26.16 -6.67 1.23
N VAL A 371 -26.52 -5.40 1.04
CA VAL A 371 -26.13 -4.31 1.92
C VAL A 371 -27.02 -4.33 3.16
N ASP A 372 -26.41 -4.43 4.34
CA ASP A 372 -27.12 -4.42 5.62
C ASP A 372 -27.41 -2.97 6.02
N PRO A 373 -28.68 -2.52 5.99
CA PRO A 373 -29.03 -1.13 6.29
C PRO A 373 -28.79 -0.75 7.76
N ALA A 374 -28.56 -1.74 8.65
CA ALA A 374 -28.15 -1.45 10.02
C ALA A 374 -26.67 -1.08 10.15
N LYS A 375 -25.87 -1.30 9.09
CA LYS A 375 -24.41 -1.10 9.09
C LYS A 375 -23.94 -0.08 8.04
N VAL A 376 -24.62 -0.04 6.90
CA VAL A 376 -24.25 0.79 5.76
C VAL A 376 -25.45 1.65 5.38
N GLU A 377 -25.26 2.95 5.38
CA GLU A 377 -26.25 3.87 4.82
C GLU A 377 -26.17 3.81 3.29
N MET A 378 -27.29 3.61 2.61
CA MET A 378 -27.31 3.49 1.15
C MET A 378 -28.21 4.57 0.54
N HIS A 379 -27.67 5.34 -0.40
CA HIS A 379 -28.38 6.35 -1.17
C HIS A 379 -28.44 5.95 -2.64
N GLU A 380 -29.65 5.73 -3.13
CA GLU A 380 -29.90 5.62 -4.56
C GLU A 380 -30.21 7.02 -5.10
N VAL A 381 -29.39 7.49 -6.05
CA VAL A 381 -29.45 8.86 -6.57
C VAL A 381 -29.82 8.80 -8.04
N ASP A 382 -30.87 9.54 -8.41
CA ASP A 382 -31.45 9.62 -9.76
C ASP A 382 -30.59 10.49 -10.69
N LEU A 383 -29.29 10.17 -10.76
CA LEU A 383 -28.26 10.87 -11.53
C LEU A 383 -27.25 9.85 -12.06
N ASP A 384 -26.49 10.24 -13.08
CA ASP A 384 -25.28 9.50 -13.46
C ASP A 384 -24.11 9.91 -12.55
N ILE A 385 -23.11 9.06 -12.43
CA ILE A 385 -22.00 9.29 -11.50
C ILE A 385 -21.26 10.61 -11.76
N ASN A 386 -21.23 11.09 -13.00
CA ASN A 386 -20.48 12.28 -13.39
C ASN A 386 -21.31 13.56 -13.33
N ASP A 387 -22.58 13.48 -12.91
CA ASP A 387 -23.34 14.66 -12.57
C ASP A 387 -22.70 15.37 -11.36
N PRO A 388 -22.45 16.70 -11.44
CA PRO A 388 -21.87 17.44 -10.32
C PRO A 388 -22.67 17.30 -9.01
N GLU A 389 -24.00 17.21 -9.06
CA GLU A 389 -24.83 17.06 -7.88
C GLU A 389 -24.59 15.73 -7.17
N PHE A 390 -24.27 14.66 -7.91
CA PHE A 390 -23.87 13.37 -7.33
C PHE A 390 -22.58 13.51 -6.52
N ALA A 391 -21.56 14.13 -7.11
CA ALA A 391 -20.27 14.38 -6.44
C ALA A 391 -20.43 15.25 -5.19
N LEU A 392 -21.24 16.31 -5.28
CA LEU A 392 -21.51 17.21 -4.15
C LEU A 392 -22.27 16.51 -3.01
N ALA A 393 -23.21 15.61 -3.33
CA ALA A 393 -23.92 14.83 -2.34
C ALA A 393 -22.97 13.88 -1.58
N MET A 394 -22.07 13.19 -2.30
CA MET A 394 -21.06 12.33 -1.66
C MET A 394 -20.12 13.13 -0.74
N VAL A 395 -19.62 14.29 -1.20
CA VAL A 395 -18.75 15.16 -0.40
C VAL A 395 -19.48 15.71 0.81
N GLY A 396 -20.72 16.16 0.65
CA GLY A 396 -21.54 16.65 1.76
C GLY A 396 -21.66 15.60 2.86
N ARG A 397 -21.98 14.36 2.49
CA ARG A 397 -22.08 13.27 3.45
C ARG A 397 -20.73 12.94 4.09
N LEU A 398 -19.64 12.87 3.32
CA LEU A 398 -18.32 12.62 3.88
C LEU A 398 -17.92 13.71 4.89
N HIS A 399 -18.16 14.98 4.55
CA HIS A 399 -17.86 16.11 5.42
C HIS A 399 -18.61 16.03 6.76
N GLU A 400 -19.90 15.70 6.74
CA GLU A 400 -20.68 15.45 7.96
C GLU A 400 -20.05 14.33 8.79
N LEU A 401 -19.71 13.19 8.19
CA LEU A 401 -19.14 12.07 8.92
C LEU A 401 -17.76 12.37 9.53
N VAL A 402 -16.96 13.20 8.88
CA VAL A 402 -15.63 13.60 9.39
C VAL A 402 -15.73 14.68 10.47
N THR A 403 -16.74 15.56 10.42
CA THR A 403 -16.85 16.70 11.35
C THR A 403 -17.77 16.46 12.55
N GLY A 404 -18.62 15.44 12.52
CA GLY A 404 -19.56 15.09 13.60
C GLY A 404 -20.89 15.79 13.47
#